data_AF-A0A3M5F0A9-F1
#
_entry.id   AF-A0A3M5F0A9-F1
#
_cell.length_a   1.000
_cell.length_b   1.000
_cell.length_c   1.000
_cell.angle_alpha   90.00
_cell.angle_beta   90.00
_cell.angle_gamma   90.00
#
_symmetry.space_group_name_H-M   'P 1'
#
loop_
_entity.id
_entity.type
_entity.pdbx_description
1 polymer ?
#
loop_
_entity_poly.entity_id
_entity_poly.type
_entity_poly.pdbx_seq_one_letter_code
_entity_poly.pdbx_strand_id
1 'polypeptide(L)' 'MSSGGQYLAFSDVAIVDAVRTPWVDLGGALGHISPIDLGIKVGREVLARAAIQPDQVDGVLAGSMA' A
#
# COMPACT_ATOMS: atom_id res chain seq x y z
N MET A 1 14.33 -5.71 26.28
CA MET A 1 14.82 -4.53 25.53
C MET A 1 13.70 -4.08 24.63
N SER A 2 13.11 -2.91 24.85
CA SER A 2 12.12 -2.38 23.91
C SER A 2 12.89 -1.92 22.67
N SER A 3 12.93 -2.74 21.62
CA SER A 3 13.40 -2.28 20.31
C SER A 3 12.42 -1.19 19.87
N GLY A 4 12.89 0.05 19.76
CA GLY A 4 12.07 1.13 19.21
C GLY A 4 11.46 0.69 17.87
N GLY A 5 10.19 1.02 17.64
CA GLY A 5 9.52 0.75 16.37
C GLY A 5 10.20 1.48 15.20
N GLN A 6 9.74 1.20 13.98
CA GLN A 6 10.20 1.95 12.81
C GLN A 6 9.80 3.43 12.95
N TYR A 7 10.78 4.34 12.88
CA TYR A 7 10.60 5.79 12.97
C TYR A 7 11.50 6.50 11.96
N LEU A 8 10.91 7.43 11.21
CA LEU A 8 11.63 8.37 10.35
C LEU A 8 11.02 9.76 10.55
N ALA A 9 11.87 10.78 10.62
CA ALA A 9 11.47 12.18 10.70
C ALA A 9 11.83 12.89 9.41
N PHE A 10 10.91 13.68 8.88
CA PHE A 10 11.10 14.49 7.68
C PHE A 10 10.77 15.94 8.01
N SER A 11 11.47 16.88 7.39
CA SER A 11 11.17 18.31 7.51
C SER A 11 9.78 18.63 6.93
N ASP A 12 9.43 17.97 5.82
CA ASP A 12 8.15 18.09 5.13
C ASP A 12 7.66 16.72 4.66
N VAL A 13 6.34 16.54 4.59
CA VAL A 13 5.69 15.31 4.13
C VAL A 13 4.51 15.65 3.24
N ALA A 14 4.38 14.96 2.11
CA ALA A 14 3.28 15.13 1.17
C ALA A 14 2.71 13.78 0.71
N ILE A 15 1.41 13.76 0.39
CA ILE A 15 0.78 12.64 -0.31
C ILE A 15 0.91 12.89 -1.80
N VAL A 16 1.65 12.03 -2.51
CA VAL A 16 1.88 12.18 -3.95
C VAL A 16 0.69 11.66 -4.77
N ASP A 17 0.19 10.48 -4.45
CA ASP A 17 -1.00 9.89 -5.09
C ASP A 17 -1.66 8.89 -4.13
N ALA A 18 -2.94 8.58 -4.39
CA ALA A 18 -3.72 7.60 -3.66
C ALA A 18 -4.74 6.92 -4.58
N VAL A 19 -4.74 5.58 -4.57
CA VAL A 19 -5.70 4.74 -5.30
C VAL A 19 -6.14 3.58 -4.43
N ARG A 20 -7.25 2.94 -4.83
CA ARG A 20 -7.79 1.76 -4.16
C ARG A 20 -8.42 0.80 -5.17
N THR A 21 -8.59 -0.46 -4.77
CA THR A 21 -9.49 -1.38 -5.47
C THR A 21 -10.96 -0.99 -5.24
N PRO A 22 -11.89 -1.49 -6.08
CA PRO A 22 -13.32 -1.44 -5.78
C PRO A 22 -13.64 -2.19 -4.48
N TRP A 23 -14.65 -1.70 -3.77
CA TRP A 23 -15.26 -2.47 -2.70
C TRP A 23 -16.40 -3.29 -3.28
N VAL A 24 -16.48 -4.54 -2.84
CA VAL A 24 -17.48 -5.51 -3.28
C VAL A 24 -18.06 -6.19 -2.06
N ASP A 25 -19.25 -6.77 -2.21
CA ASP A 25 -19.88 -7.53 -1.16
C ASP A 25 -19.04 -8.76 -0.77
N LEU A 26 -19.20 -9.20 0.48
CA LEU A 26 -18.54 -10.38 1.01
C LEU A 26 -18.86 -11.61 0.13
N GLY A 27 -17.82 -12.30 -0.34
CA GLY A 27 -17.97 -13.44 -1.26
C GLY A 27 -18.34 -13.05 -2.70
N GLY A 28 -18.36 -11.76 -3.02
CA GLY A 28 -18.69 -11.23 -4.36
C GLY A 28 -17.52 -11.31 -5.36
N ALA A 29 -17.47 -10.35 -6.28
CA ALA A 29 -16.59 -10.39 -7.46
C ALA A 29 -15.08 -10.52 -7.17
N LEU A 30 -14.62 -10.14 -5.97
CA LEU A 30 -13.23 -10.28 -5.53
C LEU A 30 -13.06 -11.30 -4.38
N GLY A 31 -14.11 -12.07 -4.05
CA GLY A 31 -14.14 -12.97 -2.90
C GLY A 31 -13.15 -14.14 -2.97
N HIS A 32 -12.63 -14.45 -4.16
CA HIS A 32 -11.62 -15.49 -4.37
C HIS A 32 -10.20 -14.94 -4.54
N ILE A 33 -10.02 -13.62 -4.43
CA ILE A 33 -8.72 -12.96 -4.61
C ILE A 33 -8.04 -12.83 -3.24
N SER A 34 -6.75 -13.18 -3.17
CA SER A 34 -5.97 -13.00 -1.95
C SER A 34 -5.90 -11.52 -1.57
N PRO A 35 -6.04 -11.15 -0.28
CA PRO A 35 -5.80 -9.78 0.17
C PRO A 35 -4.42 -9.24 -0.23
N ILE A 36 -3.41 -10.13 -0.32
CA ILE A 36 -2.07 -9.78 -0.78
C ILE A 36 -2.10 -9.32 -2.24
N ASP A 37 -2.83 -10.02 -3.11
CA ASP A 37 -2.92 -9.66 -4.54
C ASP A 37 -3.65 -8.33 -4.74
N LEU A 38 -4.67 -8.04 -3.90
CA LEU A 38 -5.33 -6.74 -3.91
C LEU A 38 -4.36 -5.62 -3.50
N GLY A 39 -3.54 -5.85 -2.47
CA GLY A 39 -2.47 -4.93 -2.07
C GLY A 39 -1.43 -4.72 -3.17
N ILE A 40 -0.97 -5.79 -3.84
CA ILE A 40 -0.03 -5.73 -4.97
C ILE A 40 -0.64 -4.93 -6.12
N LYS A 41 -1.92 -5.15 -6.46
CA LYS A 41 -2.57 -4.41 -7.54
C LYS A 41 -2.60 -2.91 -7.28
N VAL A 42 -2.92 -2.51 -6.03
CA VAL A 42 -2.95 -1.09 -5.62
C VAL A 42 -1.54 -0.50 -5.58
N GLY A 43 -0.57 -1.22 -5.02
CA GLY A 43 0.83 -0.76 -4.96
C GLY A 43 1.43 -0.52 -6.34
N ARG A 44 1.16 -1.40 -7.31
CA ARG A 44 1.60 -1.20 -8.70
C ARG A 44 0.91 -0.01 -9.36
N GLU A 45 -0.38 0.19 -9.09
CA GLU A 45 -1.16 1.27 -9.67
C GLU A 45 -0.70 2.63 -9.15
N VAL A 46 -0.50 2.77 -7.84
CA VAL A 46 -0.11 4.06 -7.25
C VAL A 46 1.27 4.51 -7.74
N LEU A 47 2.23 3.57 -7.89
CA LEU A 47 3.54 3.88 -8.45
C LEU A 47 3.45 4.34 -9.90
N ALA A 48 2.65 3.65 -10.72
CA ALA A 48 2.44 4.02 -12.11
C ALA A 48 1.81 5.43 -12.24
N ARG A 49 0.82 5.73 -11.39
CA ARG A 49 0.07 6.99 -11.43
C ARG A 49 0.87 8.18 -10.89
N ALA A 50 1.69 7.94 -9.87
CA ALA A 50 2.66 8.89 -9.33
C ALA A 50 3.93 9.05 -10.21
N ALA A 51 4.10 8.21 -11.25
CA ALA A 51 5.31 8.13 -12.06
C ALA A 51 6.59 7.85 -11.25
N ILE A 52 6.49 7.05 -10.19
CA ILE A 52 7.61 6.66 -9.30
C ILE A 52 8.11 5.27 -9.67
N GLN A 53 9.44 5.10 -9.78
CA GLN A 53 10.02 3.79 -10.01
C GLN A 53 10.05 2.97 -8.71
N PRO A 54 9.81 1.65 -8.74
CA PRO A 54 9.73 0.84 -7.53
C PRO A 54 11.02 0.85 -6.68
N ASP A 55 12.18 1.03 -7.30
CA ASP A 55 13.48 1.11 -6.63
C ASP A 55 13.71 2.42 -5.85
N GLN A 56 12.83 3.42 -6.02
CA GLN A 56 12.82 4.66 -5.24
C GLN A 56 12.04 4.55 -3.93
N VAL A 57 11.42 3.41 -3.63
CA VAL A 57 10.63 3.20 -2.41
C VAL A 57 11.52 2.61 -1.31
N ASP A 58 11.84 3.40 -0.29
CA ASP A 58 12.70 2.97 0.83
C ASP A 58 12.00 2.02 1.81
N GLY A 59 10.68 2.08 1.90
CA GLY A 59 9.90 1.30 2.86
C GLY A 59 8.45 1.13 2.45
N VAL A 60 7.89 -0.03 2.77
CA VAL A 60 6.48 -0.36 2.53
C VAL A 60 5.82 -0.72 3.85
N LEU A 61 4.76 0.00 4.18
CA LEU A 61 3.91 -0.28 5.34
C LEU A 61 2.54 -0.75 4.83
N ALA A 62 2.22 -2.03 5.08
CA ALA A 62 0.94 -2.61 4.70
C ALA A 62 0.10 -2.91 5.95
N GLY A 63 -1.04 -2.24 6.08
CA GLY A 63 -2.03 -2.57 7.11
C GLY A 63 -2.91 -3.72 6.65
N SER A 64 -3.02 -4.77 7.46
CA SER A 64 -3.93 -5.88 7.23
C SER A 64 -4.46 -6.41 8.56
N MET A 65 -5.74 -6.75 8.60
CA MET A 65 -6.37 -7.51 9.67
C MET A 65 -6.65 -8.90 9.10
N ALA A 66 -5.62 -9.76 9.05
CA ALA A 66 -5.72 -11.13 8.57
C ALA A 66 -5.87 -12.09 9.74
#